data_AF-A0A9Q1B473-F1
#
_entry.id   AF-A0A9Q1B473-F1
#
_cell.length_a   1.000
_cell.length_b   1.000
_cell.length_c   1.000
_cell.angle_alpha   90.00
_cell.angle_beta   90.00
_cell.angle_gamma   90.00
#
_symmetry.space_group_name_H-M   'P 1'
#
loop_
_entity.id
_entity.type
_entity.pdbx_description
1 polymer ?
#
loop_
_entity_poly.entity_id
_entity_poly.type
_entity_poly.pdbx_seq_one_letter_code
_entity_poly.pdbx_strand_id
1 'polypeptide(L)'
;MATDVFNSKGLAIQAQKKILGKMASKSIATTLIDDTSSDVLDELYRVTKEYIQNKKEAEKIIKNLIKTVIKLAILYRNNQFNEDEIMLMEKFKKKVHQLAKTVVSFHQVDYTFDRNFLSKLLNDCRDLLHQIIQRHLTAKSHGRVDNVFDHFSDCEFLAALYNPFGSYKTHLQRLCDGVNKMLDEGNI
;
A
#
# COMPACT_ATOMS: atom_id res chain seq x y z
N MET A 1 -43.02 42.78 4.60
CA MET A 1 -42.35 41.67 5.29
C MET A 1 -41.62 40.86 4.23
N ALA A 2 -40.30 40.79 4.28
CA ALA A 2 -39.54 39.94 3.36
C ALA A 2 -39.81 38.49 3.74
N THR A 3 -40.34 37.70 2.80
CA THR A 3 -40.52 36.27 2.96
C THR A 3 -39.15 35.63 3.13
N ASP A 4 -38.92 35.04 4.29
CA ASP A 4 -37.71 34.28 4.59
C ASP A 4 -37.75 32.99 3.74
N VAL A 5 -37.16 33.03 2.54
CA VAL A 5 -37.15 31.89 1.63
C VAL A 5 -36.09 30.92 2.09
N PHE A 6 -36.53 29.82 2.72
CA PHE A 6 -35.66 28.73 3.13
C PHE A 6 -34.88 28.15 1.94
N ASN A 7 -33.56 28.38 1.93
CA ASN A 7 -32.67 27.92 0.87
C ASN A 7 -32.06 26.55 1.21
N SER A 8 -32.83 25.49 0.97
CA SER A 8 -32.40 24.09 1.15
C SER A 8 -31.14 23.74 0.35
N LYS A 9 -30.94 24.35 -0.83
CA LYS A 9 -29.76 24.15 -1.69
C LYS A 9 -28.49 24.69 -1.02
N GLY A 10 -28.56 25.86 -0.39
CA GLY A 10 -27.45 26.45 0.36
C GLY A 10 -27.04 25.58 1.56
N LEU A 11 -28.01 25.07 2.30
CA LEU A 11 -27.78 24.13 3.41
C LEU A 11 -27.15 22.82 2.94
N ALA A 12 -27.64 22.24 1.84
CA ALA A 12 -27.09 21.03 1.26
C ALA A 12 -25.61 21.23 0.82
N ILE A 13 -25.29 22.37 0.21
CA ILE A 13 -23.90 22.71 -0.19
C ILE A 13 -23.01 22.88 1.05
N GLN A 14 -23.49 23.52 2.11
CA GLN A 14 -22.74 23.65 3.36
C GLN A 14 -22.48 22.29 4.02
N ALA A 15 -23.49 21.41 4.06
CA ALA A 15 -23.35 20.05 4.56
C ALA A 15 -22.32 19.24 3.74
N GLN A 16 -22.39 19.31 2.41
CA GLN A 16 -21.41 18.67 1.51
C GLN A 16 -19.98 19.18 1.76
N LYS A 17 -19.77 20.50 1.86
CA LYS A 17 -18.45 21.09 2.16
C LYS A 17 -17.92 20.62 3.52
N LYS A 18 -18.79 20.51 4.54
CA LYS A 18 -18.40 20.04 5.88
C LYS A 18 -18.01 18.56 5.88
N ILE A 19 -18.69 17.73 5.09
CA ILE A 19 -18.34 16.31 4.92
C ILE A 19 -17.02 16.16 4.17
N LEU A 20 -16.86 16.82 3.02
CA LEU A 20 -15.63 16.79 2.23
C LEU A 20 -14.42 17.32 3.01
N GLY A 21 -14.60 18.39 3.78
CA GLY A 21 -13.54 18.95 4.65
C GLY A 21 -13.12 18.00 5.77
N LYS A 22 -14.04 17.19 6.31
CA LYS A 22 -13.72 16.14 7.30
C LYS A 22 -13.02 14.95 6.63
N MET A 23 -13.47 14.53 5.45
CA MET A 23 -12.86 13.45 4.66
C MET A 23 -11.45 13.79 4.18
N ALA A 24 -11.16 15.07 3.90
CA ALA A 24 -9.85 15.56 3.46
C ALA A 24 -8.93 16.00 4.62
N SER A 25 -9.34 15.85 5.88
CA SER A 25 -8.57 16.36 7.01
C SER A 25 -7.28 15.58 7.26
N LYS A 26 -6.28 16.29 7.81
CA LYS A 26 -4.84 16.02 8.04
C LYS A 26 -4.38 14.60 8.41
N SER A 27 -5.25 13.66 8.73
CA SER A 27 -4.86 12.31 9.16
C SER A 27 -4.49 11.40 7.98
N ILE A 28 -5.06 11.54 6.77
CA ILE A 28 -4.71 10.66 5.61
C ILE A 28 -3.25 10.88 5.18
N ALA A 29 -2.74 12.07 5.48
CA ALA A 29 -1.33 12.40 5.33
C ALA A 29 -0.40 11.62 6.29
N THR A 30 -0.83 11.22 7.49
CA THR A 30 0.14 10.77 8.51
C THR A 30 0.69 9.35 8.34
N THR A 31 0.07 8.48 7.54
CA THR A 31 0.51 7.07 7.37
C THR A 31 1.29 6.85 6.06
N LEU A 32 1.31 7.83 5.15
CA LEU A 32 1.99 7.74 3.85
C LEU A 32 2.94 8.90 3.60
N ILE A 33 2.95 9.93 4.45
CA ILE A 33 3.81 11.12 4.35
C ILE A 33 4.78 11.16 5.54
N ASP A 34 4.96 10.06 6.27
CA ASP A 34 6.15 9.95 7.11
C ASP A 34 7.38 9.68 6.22
N ASP A 35 8.53 10.22 6.63
CA ASP A 35 9.75 10.17 5.83
C ASP A 35 10.19 8.73 5.56
N THR A 36 10.01 7.82 6.53
CA THR A 36 10.38 6.40 6.38
C THR A 36 9.56 5.71 5.30
N SER A 37 8.23 5.84 5.32
CA SER A 37 7.36 5.26 4.28
C SER A 37 7.67 5.83 2.89
N SER A 38 8.02 7.11 2.82
CA SER A 38 8.38 7.78 1.57
C SER A 38 9.68 7.22 0.98
N ASP A 39 10.71 7.02 1.80
CA ASP A 39 11.98 6.42 1.40
C ASP A 39 11.80 4.98 0.90
N VAL A 40 10.96 4.18 1.57
CA VAL A 40 10.62 2.82 1.13
C VAL A 40 9.92 2.83 -0.23
N LEU A 41 8.93 3.72 -0.44
CA LEU A 41 8.24 3.86 -1.72
C LEU A 41 9.18 4.30 -2.85
N ASP A 42 10.14 5.17 -2.55
CA ASP A 42 11.15 5.63 -3.49
C ASP A 42 12.12 4.51 -3.88
N GLU A 43 12.54 3.67 -2.93
CA GLU A 43 13.37 2.50 -3.24
C GLU A 43 12.59 1.45 -4.03
N LEU A 44 11.33 1.18 -3.68
CA LEU A 44 10.43 0.34 -4.50
C LEU A 44 10.29 0.86 -5.93
N TYR A 45 10.20 2.18 -6.12
CA TYR A 45 10.20 2.80 -7.44
C TYR A 45 11.51 2.57 -8.19
N ARG A 46 12.66 2.79 -7.53
CA ARG A 46 13.99 2.65 -8.14
C ARG A 46 14.23 1.22 -8.64
N VAL A 47 13.98 0.22 -7.79
CA VAL A 47 14.16 -1.19 -8.17
C VAL A 47 13.19 -1.62 -9.28
N THR A 48 11.95 -1.13 -9.23
CA THR A 48 10.96 -1.41 -10.27
C THR A 48 11.38 -0.81 -11.61
N LYS A 49 11.78 0.47 -11.61
CA LYS A 49 12.22 1.19 -12.81
C LYS A 49 13.42 0.53 -13.45
N GLU A 50 14.41 0.12 -12.65
CA GLU A 50 15.61 -0.55 -13.14
C GLU A 50 15.29 -1.95 -13.68
N TYR A 51 14.35 -2.68 -13.08
CA TYR A 51 13.98 -4.00 -13.58
C TYR A 51 13.23 -3.95 -14.90
N ILE A 52 12.17 -3.14 -14.99
CA ILE A 52 11.30 -3.11 -16.17
C ILE A 52 11.82 -2.19 -17.30
N GLN A 53 12.85 -1.38 -17.02
CA GLN A 53 13.44 -0.40 -17.94
C GLN A 53 12.40 0.57 -18.55
N ASN A 54 11.35 0.87 -17.79
CA ASN A 54 10.25 1.74 -18.23
C ASN A 54 9.78 2.65 -17.08
N LYS A 55 10.19 3.92 -17.15
CA LYS A 55 9.82 4.94 -16.15
C LYS A 55 8.30 5.08 -15.97
N LYS A 56 7.53 5.10 -17.06
CA LYS A 56 6.08 5.34 -17.00
C LYS A 56 5.34 4.20 -16.30
N GLU A 57 5.74 2.96 -16.59
CA GLU A 57 5.13 1.79 -15.96
C GLU A 57 5.55 1.69 -14.47
N ALA A 58 6.80 2.00 -14.13
CA ALA A 58 7.27 1.99 -12.75
C ALA A 58 6.53 3.04 -11.90
N GLU A 59 6.38 4.26 -12.43
CA GLU A 59 5.56 5.29 -11.78
C GLU A 59 4.11 4.83 -11.60
N LYS A 60 3.53 4.13 -12.58
CA LYS A 60 2.15 3.64 -12.53
C LYS A 60 1.97 2.60 -11.42
N ILE A 61 2.89 1.64 -11.27
CA ILE A 61 2.87 0.63 -10.21
C ILE A 61 2.87 1.31 -8.83
N ILE A 62 3.80 2.23 -8.59
CA ILE A 62 3.90 2.95 -7.30
C ILE A 62 2.69 3.86 -7.07
N LYS A 63 2.21 4.54 -8.12
CA LYS A 63 0.96 5.32 -8.08
C LYS A 63 -0.26 4.46 -7.76
N ASN A 64 -0.26 3.18 -8.13
CA ASN A 64 -1.35 2.25 -7.85
C ASN A 64 -1.25 1.71 -6.41
N LEU A 65 -0.05 1.43 -5.92
CA LEU A 65 0.20 1.09 -4.51
C LEU A 65 -0.29 2.21 -3.59
N ILE A 66 0.15 3.46 -3.80
CA ILE A 66 -0.27 4.62 -3.00
C ILE A 66 -1.78 4.79 -3.01
N LYS A 67 -2.43 4.70 -4.19
CA LYS A 67 -3.89 4.83 -4.29
C LYS A 67 -4.63 3.73 -3.54
N THR A 68 -4.07 2.53 -3.51
CA THR A 68 -4.65 1.38 -2.80
C THR A 68 -4.58 1.61 -1.29
N VAL A 69 -3.40 1.98 -0.77
CA VAL A 69 -3.20 2.28 0.65
C VAL A 69 -4.10 3.45 1.11
N ILE A 70 -4.15 4.55 0.34
CA ILE A 70 -5.01 5.70 0.67
C ILE A 70 -6.48 5.28 0.75
N LYS A 71 -6.97 4.53 -0.23
CA LYS A 71 -8.37 4.07 -0.23
C LYS A 71 -8.66 3.17 0.97
N LEU A 72 -7.76 2.26 1.28
CA LEU A 72 -7.91 1.36 2.43
C LEU A 72 -7.98 2.15 3.75
N ALA A 73 -7.10 3.14 3.92
CA ALA A 73 -7.09 4.02 5.09
C ALA A 73 -8.38 4.85 5.22
N ILE A 74 -8.92 5.35 4.10
CA ILE A 74 -10.19 6.09 4.08
C ILE A 74 -11.36 5.19 4.52
N LEU A 75 -11.41 3.95 4.02
CA LEU A 75 -12.46 2.99 4.41
C LEU A 75 -12.39 2.66 5.89
N TYR A 76 -11.19 2.36 6.39
CA TYR A 76 -10.95 2.03 7.79
C TYR A 76 -11.39 3.17 8.72
N ARG A 77 -10.96 4.40 8.45
CA ARG A 77 -11.24 5.56 9.31
C ARG A 77 -12.68 6.01 9.31
N ASN A 78 -13.37 5.81 8.19
CA ASN A 78 -14.79 6.13 8.08
C ASN A 78 -15.68 4.98 8.56
N ASN A 79 -15.12 3.99 9.26
CA ASN A 79 -15.84 2.82 9.80
C ASN A 79 -16.72 2.16 8.73
N GLN A 80 -16.20 2.05 7.50
CA GLN A 80 -16.96 1.47 6.38
C GLN A 80 -16.96 -0.07 6.44
N PHE A 81 -16.00 -0.65 7.15
CA PHE A 81 -15.88 -2.09 7.30
C PHE A 81 -16.92 -2.67 8.25
N ASN A 82 -17.51 -3.80 7.86
CA ASN A 82 -18.29 -4.66 8.75
C ASN A 82 -17.35 -5.56 9.59
N GLU A 83 -17.92 -6.38 10.48
CA GLU A 83 -17.14 -7.25 11.38
C GLU A 83 -16.24 -8.24 10.61
N ASP A 84 -16.75 -8.85 9.55
CA ASP A 84 -15.98 -9.77 8.70
C ASP A 84 -14.79 -9.07 8.01
N GLU A 85 -15.02 -7.88 7.48
CA GLU A 85 -14.01 -7.05 6.84
C GLU A 85 -12.95 -6.56 7.84
N ILE A 86 -13.35 -6.28 9.10
CA ILE A 86 -12.41 -5.97 10.19
C ILE A 86 -11.54 -7.18 10.50
N MET A 87 -12.12 -8.38 10.60
CA MET A 87 -11.35 -9.62 10.81
C MET A 87 -10.38 -9.89 9.65
N LEU A 88 -10.79 -9.65 8.41
CA LEU A 88 -9.91 -9.72 7.24
C LEU A 88 -8.80 -8.69 7.30
N MET A 89 -9.09 -7.45 7.73
CA MET A 89 -8.08 -6.40 7.89
C MET A 89 -7.04 -6.79 8.94
N GLU A 90 -7.44 -7.38 10.07
CA GLU A 90 -6.49 -7.87 11.08
C GLU A 90 -5.64 -9.04 10.58
N LYS A 91 -6.21 -9.94 9.77
CA LYS A 91 -5.44 -10.99 9.07
C LYS A 91 -4.45 -10.37 8.08
N PHE A 92 -4.87 -9.36 7.31
CA PHE A 92 -4.03 -8.65 6.36
C PHE A 92 -2.86 -7.95 7.05
N LYS A 93 -3.09 -7.21 8.14
CA LYS A 93 -2.02 -6.59 8.94
C LYS A 93 -0.99 -7.61 9.41
N LYS A 94 -1.44 -8.74 10.00
CA LYS A 94 -0.53 -9.82 10.43
C LYS A 94 0.28 -10.38 9.27
N LYS A 95 -0.33 -10.51 8.09
CA LYS A 95 0.31 -11.02 6.88
C LYS A 95 1.34 -10.03 6.31
N VAL A 96 1.03 -8.72 6.29
CA VAL A 96 1.97 -7.65 5.92
C VAL A 96 3.14 -7.58 6.89
N HIS A 97 2.88 -7.71 8.19
CA HIS A 97 3.93 -7.76 9.20
C HIS A 97 4.85 -8.99 9.04
N GLN A 98 4.27 -10.16 8.70
CA GLN A 98 5.04 -11.36 8.34
C GLN A 98 5.89 -11.12 7.08
N LEU A 99 5.31 -10.50 6.06
CA LEU A 99 5.98 -10.15 4.80
C LEU A 99 7.19 -9.25 5.05
N ALA A 100 7.00 -8.18 5.82
CA ALA A 100 8.07 -7.25 6.19
C ALA A 100 9.26 -7.96 6.86
N LYS A 101 8.98 -8.78 7.88
CA LYS A 101 10.01 -9.58 8.56
C LYS A 101 10.71 -10.55 7.62
N THR A 102 9.96 -11.18 6.71
CA THR A 102 10.52 -12.12 5.73
C THR A 102 11.47 -11.42 4.77
N VAL A 103 11.07 -10.25 4.23
CA VAL A 103 11.88 -9.44 3.34
C VAL A 103 13.22 -9.08 3.99
N VAL A 104 13.18 -8.59 5.23
CA VAL A 104 14.38 -8.26 6.00
C VAL A 104 15.23 -9.52 6.25
N SER A 105 14.62 -10.61 6.72
CA SER A 105 15.35 -11.82 7.07
C SER A 105 16.07 -12.44 5.87
N PHE A 106 15.46 -12.41 4.68
CA PHE A 106 16.06 -12.93 3.45
C PHE A 106 17.26 -12.12 2.97
N HIS A 107 17.36 -10.85 3.38
CA HIS A 107 18.53 -10.01 3.13
C HIS A 107 19.61 -10.17 4.21
N GLN A 108 19.21 -10.30 5.47
CA GLN A 108 20.13 -10.34 6.61
C GLN A 108 20.78 -11.71 6.83
N VAL A 109 20.15 -12.80 6.38
CA VAL A 109 20.64 -14.16 6.59
C VAL A 109 21.01 -14.79 5.25
N ASP A 110 22.31 -15.01 5.05
CA ASP A 110 22.84 -15.59 3.83
C ASP A 110 22.19 -16.95 3.49
N TYR A 111 21.98 -17.19 2.20
CA TYR A 111 21.44 -18.45 1.65
C TYR A 111 20.02 -18.83 2.11
N THR A 112 19.25 -17.89 2.70
CA THR A 112 17.86 -18.15 3.12
C THR A 112 16.79 -17.70 2.12
N PHE A 113 17.16 -16.89 1.13
CA PHE A 113 16.21 -16.33 0.16
C PHE A 113 15.50 -17.44 -0.64
N ASP A 114 14.16 -17.43 -0.56
CA ASP A 114 13.28 -18.25 -1.38
C ASP A 114 12.25 -17.38 -2.11
N ARG A 115 12.46 -17.22 -3.42
CA ARG A 115 11.57 -16.45 -4.30
C ARG A 115 10.14 -16.96 -4.34
N ASN A 116 9.92 -18.28 -4.27
CA ASN A 116 8.58 -18.86 -4.34
C ASN A 116 7.83 -18.62 -3.04
N PHE A 117 8.53 -18.73 -1.91
CA PHE A 117 7.95 -18.41 -0.61
C PHE A 117 7.53 -16.94 -0.53
N LEU A 118 8.42 -16.02 -0.93
CA LEU A 118 8.12 -14.59 -0.91
C LEU A 118 7.01 -14.21 -1.90
N SER A 119 7.04 -14.78 -3.12
CA SER A 119 5.97 -14.61 -4.11
C SER A 119 4.62 -15.08 -3.57
N LYS A 120 4.57 -16.25 -2.94
CA LYS A 120 3.36 -16.77 -2.30
C LYS A 120 2.85 -15.83 -1.20
N LEU A 121 3.75 -15.34 -0.36
CA LEU A 121 3.40 -14.45 0.75
C LEU A 121 2.82 -13.10 0.25
N LEU A 122 3.33 -12.58 -0.85
CA LEU A 122 2.79 -11.41 -1.54
C LEU A 122 1.40 -11.70 -2.15
N ASN A 123 1.21 -12.87 -2.73
CA ASN A 123 -0.10 -13.28 -3.27
C ASN A 123 -1.15 -13.49 -2.16
N ASP A 124 -0.76 -14.03 -1.00
CA ASP A 124 -1.64 -14.09 0.18
C ASP A 124 -2.12 -12.68 0.60
N CYS A 125 -1.22 -11.68 0.57
CA CYS A 125 -1.58 -10.28 0.82
C CYS A 125 -2.55 -9.75 -0.24
N ARG A 126 -2.31 -10.05 -1.53
CA ARG A 126 -3.17 -9.66 -2.65
C ARG A 126 -4.60 -10.16 -2.45
N ASP A 127 -4.74 -11.45 -2.16
CA ASP A 127 -6.04 -12.12 -2.06
C ASP A 127 -6.84 -11.64 -0.85
N LEU A 128 -6.18 -11.39 0.28
CA LEU A 128 -6.80 -10.75 1.45
C LEU A 128 -7.28 -9.33 1.09
N LEU A 129 -6.47 -8.57 0.37
CA LEU A 129 -6.80 -7.20 0.01
C LEU A 129 -8.01 -7.14 -0.93
N HIS A 130 -8.11 -8.04 -1.91
CA HIS A 130 -9.31 -8.16 -2.74
C HIS A 130 -10.57 -8.44 -1.93
N GLN A 131 -10.51 -9.35 -0.95
CA GLN A 131 -11.64 -9.66 -0.08
C GLN A 131 -12.07 -8.43 0.73
N ILE A 132 -11.12 -7.69 1.30
CA ILE A 132 -11.40 -6.49 2.11
C ILE A 132 -12.10 -5.40 1.28
N ILE A 133 -11.68 -5.20 0.03
CA ILE A 133 -12.18 -4.09 -0.79
C ILE A 133 -13.41 -4.43 -1.64
N GLN A 134 -13.79 -5.71 -1.72
CA GLN A 134 -14.80 -6.25 -2.64
C GLN A 134 -16.13 -5.49 -2.61
N ARG A 135 -16.62 -5.13 -1.43
CA ARG A 135 -17.92 -4.45 -1.25
C ARG A 135 -17.86 -2.93 -1.48
N HIS A 136 -16.65 -2.37 -1.47
CA HIS A 136 -16.43 -0.93 -1.31
C HIS A 136 -15.85 -0.27 -2.54
N LEU A 137 -15.03 -1.00 -3.29
CA LEU A 137 -14.24 -0.44 -4.37
C LEU A 137 -14.61 -1.04 -5.72
N THR A 138 -14.33 -0.28 -6.78
CA THR A 138 -14.65 -0.67 -8.15
C THR A 138 -13.62 -1.63 -8.73
N ALA A 139 -13.95 -2.29 -9.85
CA ALA A 139 -13.03 -3.12 -10.64
C ALA A 139 -11.70 -2.41 -10.96
N LYS A 140 -11.72 -1.08 -11.16
CA LYS A 140 -10.51 -0.28 -11.33
C LYS A 140 -9.56 -0.35 -10.14
N SER A 141 -10.07 -0.52 -8.93
CA SER A 141 -9.25 -0.68 -7.72
C SER A 141 -8.70 -2.09 -7.60
N HIS A 142 -9.48 -3.12 -7.95
CA HIS A 142 -8.98 -4.49 -8.06
C HIS A 142 -7.82 -4.58 -9.07
N GLY A 143 -8.00 -4.05 -10.28
CA GLY A 143 -6.90 -4.03 -11.26
C GLY A 143 -5.67 -3.21 -10.85
N ARG A 144 -5.78 -2.31 -9.85
CA ARG A 144 -4.61 -1.64 -9.25
C ARG A 144 -3.90 -2.54 -8.24
N VAL A 145 -4.66 -3.32 -7.48
CA VAL A 145 -4.12 -4.35 -6.58
C VAL A 145 -3.36 -5.39 -7.41
N ASP A 146 -3.98 -5.92 -8.47
CA ASP A 146 -3.35 -6.86 -9.40
C ASP A 146 -2.05 -6.29 -9.96
N ASN A 147 -2.10 -5.09 -10.57
CA ASN A 147 -0.91 -4.46 -11.15
C ASN A 147 0.26 -4.29 -10.17
N VAL A 148 0.00 -4.08 -8.89
CA VAL A 148 1.03 -3.94 -7.86
C VAL A 148 1.59 -5.31 -7.48
N PHE A 149 0.73 -6.26 -7.13
CA PHE A 149 1.16 -7.55 -6.61
C PHE A 149 1.68 -8.48 -7.71
N ASP A 150 1.19 -8.39 -8.94
CA ASP A 150 1.72 -9.14 -10.08
C ASP A 150 3.18 -8.76 -10.35
N HIS A 151 3.54 -7.47 -10.21
CA HIS A 151 4.93 -7.02 -10.33
C HIS A 151 5.79 -7.48 -9.15
N PHE A 152 5.37 -7.18 -7.92
CA PHE A 152 6.24 -7.48 -6.76
C PHE A 152 6.33 -8.97 -6.44
N SER A 153 5.37 -9.79 -6.87
CA SER A 153 5.40 -11.25 -6.69
C SER A 153 6.04 -12.00 -7.87
N ASP A 154 6.50 -11.31 -8.92
CA ASP A 154 7.23 -11.93 -10.02
C ASP A 154 8.52 -12.59 -9.52
N CYS A 155 8.65 -13.90 -9.72
CA CYS A 155 9.80 -14.66 -9.21
C CYS A 155 11.12 -14.23 -9.84
N GLU A 156 11.10 -13.72 -11.08
CA GLU A 156 12.30 -13.22 -11.76
C GLU A 156 12.71 -11.85 -11.22
N PHE A 157 11.74 -10.96 -10.95
CA PHE A 157 11.97 -9.70 -10.23
C PHE A 157 12.57 -9.95 -8.85
N LEU A 158 11.97 -10.86 -8.07
CA LEU A 158 12.47 -11.21 -6.75
C LEU A 158 13.88 -11.82 -6.81
N ALA A 159 14.16 -12.69 -7.78
CA ALA A 159 15.49 -13.26 -7.96
C ALA A 159 16.54 -12.20 -8.34
N ALA A 160 16.18 -11.23 -9.17
CA ALA A 160 17.05 -10.11 -9.52
C ALA A 160 17.30 -9.20 -8.31
N LEU A 161 16.25 -8.87 -7.54
CA LEU A 161 16.32 -8.01 -6.37
C LEU A 161 17.26 -8.57 -5.28
N TYR A 162 17.19 -9.88 -5.02
CA TYR A 162 18.00 -10.57 -4.01
C TYR A 162 19.31 -11.15 -4.55
N ASN A 163 19.70 -10.85 -5.79
CA ASN A 163 20.98 -11.29 -6.32
C ASN A 163 22.14 -10.57 -5.59
N PRO A 164 22.99 -11.28 -4.81
CA PRO A 164 24.04 -10.65 -4.00
C PRO A 164 25.15 -10.03 -4.86
N PHE A 165 25.23 -10.38 -6.14
CA PHE A 165 26.18 -9.86 -7.12
C PHE A 165 25.51 -8.89 -8.12
N GLY A 166 24.22 -8.60 -7.96
CA GLY A 166 23.45 -7.70 -8.82
C GLY A 166 23.59 -6.22 -8.43
N SER A 167 23.13 -5.34 -9.32
CA SER A 167 23.08 -3.90 -9.07
C SER A 167 22.09 -3.50 -7.96
N TYR A 168 21.15 -4.40 -7.63
CA TYR A 168 20.11 -4.15 -6.63
C TYR A 168 20.58 -4.21 -5.18
N LYS A 169 21.79 -4.70 -4.88
CA LYS A 169 22.27 -4.91 -3.49
C LYS A 169 22.11 -3.68 -2.60
N THR A 170 22.52 -2.50 -3.08
CA THR A 170 22.42 -1.25 -2.33
C THR A 170 20.96 -0.80 -2.15
N HIS A 171 20.13 -1.04 -3.16
CA HIS A 171 18.70 -0.75 -3.10
C HIS A 171 17.98 -1.66 -2.10
N LEU A 172 18.27 -2.96 -2.12
CA LEU A 172 17.72 -3.94 -1.19
C LEU A 172 18.11 -3.64 0.26
N GLN A 173 19.36 -3.24 0.51
CA GLN A 173 19.80 -2.79 1.84
C GLN A 173 18.94 -1.63 2.35
N ARG A 174 18.80 -0.56 1.55
CA ARG A 174 17.99 0.61 1.94
C ARG A 174 16.52 0.27 2.14
N LEU A 175 15.97 -0.59 1.30
CA LEU A 175 14.62 -1.09 1.44
C LEU A 175 14.45 -1.83 2.78
N CYS A 176 15.38 -2.73 3.12
CA CYS A 176 15.34 -3.46 4.38
C CYS A 176 15.53 -2.56 5.60
N ASP A 177 16.40 -1.54 5.51
CA ASP A 177 16.59 -0.55 6.58
C ASP A 177 15.30 0.24 6.84
N GLY A 178 14.63 0.71 5.78
CA GLY A 178 13.35 1.39 5.89
C GLY A 178 12.25 0.49 6.44
N VAL A 179 12.15 -0.76 5.95
CA VAL A 179 11.16 -1.73 6.44
C VAL A 179 11.40 -2.10 7.92
N ASN A 180 12.65 -2.26 8.35
CA ASN A 180 12.97 -2.47 9.77
C ASN A 180 12.56 -1.28 10.62
N LYS A 181 12.85 -0.06 10.17
CA LYS A 181 12.43 1.15 10.89
C LYS A 181 10.90 1.23 11.01
N MET A 182 10.15 0.89 9.97
CA MET A 182 8.69 0.81 10.04
C MET A 182 8.20 -0.28 11.01
N LEU A 183 8.88 -1.43 11.07
CA LEU A 183 8.59 -2.50 12.03
C LEU A 183 8.82 -2.04 13.48
N ASP A 184 9.93 -1.36 13.75
CA ASP A 184 10.30 -0.86 15.08
C ASP A 184 9.35 0.24 15.57
N GLU A 185 8.89 1.10 14.66
CA GLU A 185 7.94 2.19 14.96
C GLU A 185 6.48 1.70 15.04
N GLY A 186 6.19 0.44 14.67
CA GLY A 186 4.84 -0.10 14.63
C GLY A 186 3.97 0.48 13.51
N ASN A 187 4.61 0.95 12.43
CA ASN A 187 3.99 1.66 11.31
C ASN A 187 3.67 0.74 10.10
N ILE A 188 3.72 -0.59 10.27
CA ILE A 188 3.55 -1.60 9.21
C ILE A 188 2.38 -2.55 9.44
#